data_AF-A0A656KQN8-F1
#
_entry.id   AF-A0A656KQN8-F1
#
_cell.length_a   1.000
_cell.length_b   1.000
_cell.length_c   1.000
_cell.angle_alpha   90.00
_cell.angle_beta   90.00
_cell.angle_gamma   90.00
#
_symmetry.space_group_name_H-M   'P 1'
#
loop_
_entity.id
_entity.type
_entity.pdbx_description
1 polymer ?
#
loop_
_entity_poly.entity_id
_entity_poly.type
_entity_poly.pdbx_seq_one_letter_code
_entity_poly.pdbx_strand_id
1 'polypeptide(L)'
;MSNHTHDSSLLPTPEGASATGTHKTEQARSVEVKCGPLLNFQRMNDQIWYGSVLIVTSRGHNIENTTIPELSMTTGKSDLDRLEDEQERFSNSTENCDAEDEKHAVRGTMLYSDLENTFWRFTLKISMRNYEIKCQYSFPDLFFPAHGKSLPQTFFIPAISESMRIMFHSCNGFSVGTDEDAYSGACLWNDVSRVHNKSPFHVMIGGGDQIYNDGVRVKGPLKCWTDITNPHERERFIFSKKLEEACDKYYVNNYLQWFALEPFASCNGQIPQLNIWDDHDIIDGFGSYVDRFMKCSVFRGIGRVAHNRLTISRDDVQVKDTGGAKLGSEGPVINFEQCELNSISNYIIGAKPGPYLVERSLSIYTKLGARIAFLGIDARTERTRNQVNYPETYDIIFDRLRKELDEAKKTSAVNHLIILLGIPIAYPRLTWLENIFTSPLIAPIKFLNKRFGYGGSFFNHFDGNVDLLDDLDGT
;
A
#
# COMPACT_ATOMS: atom_id res chain seq x y z
N MET A 1 59.61 55.63 1.68
CA MET A 1 59.67 57.09 1.86
C MET A 1 58.37 57.67 1.38
N SER A 2 57.76 58.48 2.25
CA SER A 2 56.46 59.14 2.15
C SER A 2 56.24 59.88 0.83
N ASN A 3 54.98 60.05 0.43
CA ASN A 3 54.49 61.40 0.16
C ASN A 3 52.98 61.53 0.39
N HIS A 4 52.64 62.67 0.97
CA HIS A 4 51.37 63.10 1.53
C HIS A 4 50.50 63.85 0.49
N THR A 5 49.18 63.70 0.65
CA THR A 5 48.09 64.72 0.56
C THR A 5 47.95 65.62 -0.68
N HIS A 6 46.74 65.69 -1.27
CA HIS A 6 45.68 66.63 -0.87
C HIS A 6 44.34 66.40 -1.63
N ASP A 7 43.30 67.02 -1.09
CA ASP A 7 41.85 66.77 -1.20
C ASP A 7 41.12 67.95 -1.90
N SER A 8 39.81 67.78 -2.12
CA SER A 8 38.74 68.70 -2.55
C SER A 8 38.44 68.72 -4.06
N SER A 9 37.20 68.68 -4.57
CA SER A 9 35.91 69.18 -4.04
C SER A 9 34.67 68.70 -4.84
N LEU A 10 33.53 68.57 -4.13
CA LEU A 10 32.13 68.99 -4.43
C LEU A 10 31.28 68.42 -5.62
N LEU A 11 30.08 67.95 -5.23
CA LEU A 11 28.83 67.54 -5.93
C LEU A 11 28.15 68.68 -6.75
N PRO A 12 27.11 68.51 -7.64
CA PRO A 12 25.92 67.62 -7.48
C PRO A 12 25.09 67.07 -8.72
N THR A 13 24.24 66.07 -8.42
CA THR A 13 22.87 65.73 -8.92
C THR A 13 22.58 65.03 -10.27
N PRO A 14 21.45 64.27 -10.38
CA PRO A 14 21.31 63.05 -11.20
C PRO A 14 20.28 63.14 -12.34
N GLU A 15 20.43 62.31 -13.38
CA GLU A 15 19.39 62.05 -14.38
C GLU A 15 19.10 60.55 -14.53
N GLY A 16 17.83 60.21 -14.31
CA GLY A 16 17.01 59.21 -15.00
C GLY A 16 17.60 57.84 -15.35
N ALA A 17 17.22 56.81 -14.59
CA ALA A 17 17.18 55.45 -15.11
C ALA A 17 15.77 54.86 -14.90
N SER A 18 15.14 54.60 -16.05
CA SER A 18 13.81 54.05 -16.27
C SER A 18 13.59 52.72 -15.53
N ALA A 19 12.45 52.64 -14.85
CA ALA A 19 11.89 51.41 -14.31
C ALA A 19 11.48 50.47 -15.45
N THR A 20 12.25 49.40 -15.64
CA THR A 20 11.76 48.21 -16.34
C THR A 20 11.50 47.13 -15.29
N GLY A 21 10.24 47.10 -14.86
CA GLY A 21 9.71 46.04 -14.01
C GLY A 21 9.81 44.72 -14.77
N THR A 22 10.73 43.87 -14.35
CA THR A 22 10.70 42.46 -14.69
C THR A 22 9.54 41.84 -13.90
N HIS A 23 8.39 41.71 -14.55
CA HIS A 23 7.37 40.76 -14.12
C HIS A 23 7.99 39.36 -14.18
N LYS A 24 8.64 38.95 -13.08
CA LYS A 24 8.74 37.53 -12.76
C LYS A 24 7.31 37.09 -12.48
N THR A 25 6.69 36.47 -13.49
CA THR A 25 5.56 35.59 -13.24
C THR A 25 5.97 34.64 -12.13
N GLU A 26 5.30 34.72 -10.98
CA GLU A 26 5.34 33.67 -9.99
C GLU A 26 4.89 32.40 -10.72
N GLN A 27 5.85 31.57 -11.14
CA GLN A 27 5.55 30.17 -11.39
C GLN A 27 4.99 29.65 -10.07
N ALA A 28 3.68 29.40 -10.05
CA ALA A 28 3.05 28.64 -8.98
C ALA A 28 3.93 27.41 -8.77
N ARG A 29 4.58 27.31 -7.60
CA ARG A 29 5.45 26.19 -7.27
C ARG A 29 4.59 24.94 -7.32
N SER A 30 4.67 24.19 -8.41
CA SER A 30 4.01 22.90 -8.53
C SER A 30 4.53 22.00 -7.42
N VAL A 31 3.61 21.36 -6.70
CA VAL A 31 3.97 20.52 -5.57
C VAL A 31 4.54 19.21 -6.11
N GLU A 32 5.74 18.86 -5.67
CA GLU A 32 6.42 17.64 -6.07
C GLU A 32 5.73 16.39 -5.51
N VAL A 33 5.49 15.41 -6.38
CA VAL A 33 5.01 14.07 -6.02
C VAL A 33 6.19 13.18 -5.67
N LYS A 34 6.16 12.61 -4.47
CA LYS A 34 7.16 11.63 -3.99
C LYS A 34 6.76 10.19 -4.28
N CYS A 35 5.45 9.89 -4.30
CA CYS A 35 4.92 8.55 -4.58
C CYS A 35 3.48 8.65 -5.11
N GLY A 36 3.07 7.68 -5.92
CA GLY A 36 1.74 7.62 -6.54
C GLY A 36 1.70 8.17 -7.97
N PRO A 37 0.54 8.18 -8.63
CA PRO A 37 -0.75 7.72 -8.11
C PRO A 37 -0.75 6.22 -7.80
N LEU A 38 -1.40 5.84 -6.69
CA LEU A 38 -1.72 4.46 -6.33
C LEU A 38 -3.24 4.32 -6.39
N LEU A 39 -3.73 3.60 -7.40
CA LEU A 39 -5.16 3.41 -7.66
C LEU A 39 -5.66 2.24 -6.85
N ASN A 40 -6.72 2.43 -6.08
CA ASN A 40 -7.32 1.43 -5.19
C ASN A 40 -8.75 1.12 -5.62
N PHE A 41 -9.10 -0.17 -5.60
CA PHE A 41 -10.48 -0.64 -5.73
C PHE A 41 -11.04 -0.94 -4.34
N GLN A 42 -12.27 -0.46 -4.07
CA GLN A 42 -12.93 -0.70 -2.79
C GLN A 42 -14.09 -1.69 -2.96
N ARG A 43 -15.06 -1.33 -3.81
CA ARG A 43 -16.30 -2.11 -3.96
C ARG A 43 -17.13 -1.73 -5.17
N MET A 44 -18.09 -2.60 -5.46
CA MET A 44 -19.17 -2.36 -6.42
C MET A 44 -20.51 -2.66 -5.75
N ASN A 45 -21.42 -1.69 -5.76
CA ASN A 45 -22.82 -1.90 -5.39
C ASN A 45 -23.72 -0.99 -6.25
N ASP A 46 -24.95 -1.44 -6.49
CA ASP A 46 -25.97 -0.66 -7.20
C ASP A 46 -25.49 -0.04 -8.53
N GLN A 47 -24.71 -0.83 -9.29
CA GLN A 47 -24.10 -0.41 -10.58
C GLN A 47 -23.19 0.82 -10.45
N ILE A 48 -22.58 1.03 -9.29
CA ILE A 48 -21.58 2.07 -9.05
C ILE A 48 -20.28 1.39 -8.64
N TRP A 49 -19.19 1.80 -9.29
CA TRP A 49 -17.83 1.43 -8.96
C TRP A 49 -17.24 2.46 -7.99
N TYR A 50 -16.67 1.98 -6.90
CA TYR A 50 -16.01 2.80 -5.88
C TYR A 50 -14.54 2.43 -5.78
N GLY A 51 -13.72 3.46 -5.80
CA GLY A 51 -12.28 3.34 -5.61
C GLY A 51 -11.70 4.69 -5.24
N SER A 52 -10.38 4.78 -5.34
CA SER A 52 -9.68 5.99 -4.96
C SER A 52 -8.28 6.04 -5.54
N VAL A 53 -7.66 7.21 -5.47
CA VAL A 53 -6.24 7.39 -5.80
C VAL A 53 -5.53 8.00 -4.61
N LEU A 54 -4.42 7.39 -4.19
CA LEU A 54 -3.50 7.93 -3.21
C LEU A 54 -2.29 8.58 -3.90
N ILE A 55 -1.96 9.80 -3.49
CA ILE A 55 -0.72 10.50 -3.85
C ILE A 55 0.00 10.97 -2.60
N VAL A 56 1.32 10.85 -2.60
CA VAL A 56 2.17 11.45 -1.57
C VAL A 56 2.98 12.58 -2.18
N THR A 57 2.85 13.77 -1.61
CA THR A 57 3.59 14.96 -2.02
C THR A 57 4.64 15.35 -1.00
N SER A 58 5.66 16.09 -1.43
CA SER A 58 6.54 16.84 -0.52
C SER A 58 5.69 17.80 0.33
N ARG A 59 5.96 17.86 1.64
CA ARG A 59 5.22 18.76 2.54
C ARG A 59 5.49 20.23 2.20
N GLY A 60 4.42 21.00 2.08
CA GLY A 60 4.51 22.45 1.96
C GLY A 60 5.03 23.10 3.26
N HIS A 61 5.77 24.20 3.14
CA HIS A 61 6.32 24.93 4.31
C HIS A 61 5.25 25.44 5.28
N ASN A 62 3.98 25.55 4.85
CA ASN A 62 2.85 25.93 5.69
C ASN A 62 1.65 25.00 5.43
N ILE A 63 1.29 24.16 6.41
CA ILE A 63 0.15 23.23 6.32
C ILE A 63 -1.16 23.99 6.10
N GLU A 64 -1.35 25.11 6.81
CA GLU A 64 -2.61 25.88 6.78
C GLU A 64 -2.89 26.52 5.41
N ASN A 65 -1.84 26.75 4.63
CA ASN A 65 -1.90 27.30 3.27
C ASN A 65 -1.53 26.27 2.20
N THR A 66 -1.56 24.97 2.51
CA THR A 66 -1.25 23.94 1.52
C THR A 66 -2.36 23.88 0.48
N THR A 67 -2.03 24.13 -0.78
CA THR A 67 -2.95 24.00 -1.91
C THR A 67 -3.47 22.56 -1.95
N ILE A 68 -4.80 22.41 -1.92
CA ILE A 68 -5.45 21.10 -2.05
C ILE A 68 -5.38 20.70 -3.52
N PRO A 69 -4.67 19.59 -3.86
CA PRO A 69 -4.57 19.16 -5.25
C PRO A 69 -5.92 18.66 -5.78
N GLU A 70 -6.08 18.73 -7.09
CA GLU A 70 -7.26 18.24 -7.81
C GLU A 70 -6.88 17.13 -8.81
N LEU A 71 -7.72 16.11 -8.90
CA LEU A 71 -7.68 15.06 -9.91
C LEU A 71 -8.71 15.41 -10.99
N SER A 72 -8.25 15.49 -12.24
CA SER A 72 -9.10 15.64 -13.41
C SER A 72 -9.25 14.29 -14.11
N MET A 73 -10.49 13.88 -14.40
CA MET A 73 -10.80 12.59 -15.02
C MET A 73 -11.82 12.73 -16.14
N THR A 74 -11.66 11.91 -17.17
CA THR A 74 -12.64 11.72 -18.24
C THR A 74 -13.00 10.24 -18.35
N THR A 75 -14.27 9.94 -18.61
CA THR A 75 -14.74 8.57 -18.80
C THR A 75 -15.41 8.41 -20.15
N GLY A 76 -15.07 7.35 -20.87
CA GLY A 76 -15.66 7.01 -22.17
C GLY A 76 -15.68 5.50 -22.41
N LYS A 77 -16.19 5.07 -23.57
CA LYS A 77 -16.21 3.65 -23.97
C LYS A 77 -14.79 3.13 -24.25
N SER A 78 -14.52 1.88 -23.87
CA SER A 78 -13.23 1.22 -24.12
C SER A 78 -12.93 1.09 -25.62
N ASP A 79 -11.64 0.96 -25.97
CA ASP A 79 -11.24 0.78 -27.37
C ASP A 79 -11.66 -0.61 -27.90
N LEU A 80 -11.70 -1.63 -27.04
CA LEU A 80 -12.17 -2.98 -27.40
C LEU A 80 -13.65 -2.98 -27.78
N ASP A 81 -14.50 -2.38 -26.95
CA ASP A 81 -15.94 -2.34 -27.24
C ASP A 81 -16.26 -1.39 -28.41
N ARG A 82 -15.41 -0.39 -28.67
CA ARG A 82 -15.53 0.46 -29.87
C ARG A 82 -15.29 -0.33 -31.15
N LEU A 83 -14.30 -1.23 -31.15
CA LEU A 83 -14.00 -2.09 -32.31
C LEU A 83 -15.11 -3.11 -32.56
N GLU A 84 -15.73 -3.65 -31.50
CA GLU A 84 -16.90 -4.54 -31.62
C GLU A 84 -18.10 -3.81 -32.22
N ASP A 85 -18.42 -2.60 -31.73
CA ASP A 85 -19.47 -1.75 -32.30
C ASP A 85 -19.22 -1.42 -33.78
N GLU A 86 -17.98 -1.13 -34.17
CA GLU A 86 -17.62 -0.84 -35.57
C GLU A 86 -17.83 -2.07 -36.46
N GLN A 87 -17.47 -3.26 -36.00
CA GLN A 87 -17.76 -4.51 -36.72
C GLN A 87 -19.26 -4.77 -36.87
N GLU A 88 -20.06 -4.50 -35.83
CA GLU A 88 -21.52 -4.63 -35.88
C GLU A 88 -22.17 -3.55 -36.78
N ARG A 89 -21.67 -2.31 -36.76
CA ARG A 89 -22.13 -1.21 -37.64
C ARG A 89 -21.87 -1.46 -39.11
N PHE A 90 -20.82 -2.19 -39.47
CA PHE A 90 -20.59 -2.65 -40.85
C PHE A 90 -21.65 -3.68 -41.32
N SER A 91 -22.40 -4.28 -40.40
CA SER A 91 -23.43 -5.28 -40.69
C SER A 91 -24.87 -4.74 -40.58
N ASN A 92 -25.10 -3.65 -39.84
CA ASN A 92 -26.40 -2.97 -39.75
C ASN A 92 -26.24 -1.45 -39.84
N SER A 93 -26.85 -0.84 -40.86
CA SER A 93 -26.97 0.61 -40.95
C SER A 93 -27.88 1.15 -39.85
N THR A 94 -27.50 2.29 -39.28
CA THR A 94 -28.16 3.12 -38.25
C THR A 94 -28.13 2.63 -36.80
N GLU A 95 -27.28 3.24 -35.97
CA GLU A 95 -27.63 4.34 -35.04
C GLU A 95 -26.35 4.95 -34.45
N ASN A 96 -26.32 6.28 -34.34
CA ASN A 96 -25.20 7.03 -33.76
C ASN A 96 -25.54 7.34 -32.29
N CYS A 97 -25.04 6.53 -31.37
CA CYS A 97 -25.04 6.82 -29.95
C CYS A 97 -23.71 7.48 -29.58
N ASP A 98 -23.67 8.81 -29.69
CA ASP A 98 -22.59 9.62 -29.14
C ASP A 98 -22.65 9.52 -27.61
N ALA A 99 -21.86 8.62 -27.03
CA ALA A 99 -21.61 8.61 -25.60
C ALA A 99 -20.70 9.81 -25.29
N GLU A 100 -21.28 10.90 -24.76
CA GLU A 100 -20.52 12.06 -24.33
C GLU A 100 -19.51 11.65 -23.24
N ASP A 101 -18.25 12.02 -23.41
CA ASP A 101 -17.22 11.82 -22.40
C ASP A 101 -17.55 12.66 -21.15
N GLU A 102 -17.87 12.01 -20.03
CA GLU A 102 -18.13 12.72 -18.78
C GLU A 102 -16.81 13.22 -18.18
N LYS A 103 -16.75 14.50 -17.81
CA LYS A 103 -15.61 15.11 -17.12
C LYS A 103 -15.89 15.22 -15.63
N HIS A 104 -14.95 14.75 -14.82
CA HIS A 104 -15.01 14.74 -13.37
C HIS A 104 -13.81 15.48 -12.79
N ALA A 105 -14.05 16.34 -11.82
CA ALA A 105 -13.01 16.98 -11.01
C ALA A 105 -13.18 16.51 -9.55
N VAL A 106 -12.13 15.93 -8.98
CA VAL A 106 -12.16 15.35 -7.64
C VAL A 106 -11.11 16.05 -6.79
N ARG A 107 -11.55 16.71 -5.71
CA ARG A 107 -10.64 17.37 -4.77
C ARG A 107 -9.97 16.36 -3.85
N GLY A 108 -8.68 16.55 -3.60
CA GLY A 108 -7.92 15.75 -2.66
C GLY A 108 -8.39 15.95 -1.22
N THR A 109 -8.40 14.87 -0.44
CA THR A 109 -8.58 14.88 1.00
C THR A 109 -7.26 14.53 1.66
N MET A 110 -6.73 15.40 2.53
CA MET A 110 -5.51 15.10 3.27
C MET A 110 -5.82 14.02 4.33
N LEU A 111 -5.18 12.86 4.21
CA LEU A 111 -5.31 11.77 5.19
C LEU A 111 -4.36 11.95 6.36
N TYR A 112 -3.13 12.39 6.06
CA TYR A 112 -2.03 12.46 7.00
C TYR A 112 -0.92 13.38 6.47
N SER A 113 -0.18 14.03 7.37
CA SER A 113 1.04 14.75 7.03
C SER A 113 2.09 14.60 8.12
N ASP A 114 3.29 14.16 7.76
CA ASP A 114 4.48 14.17 8.62
C ASP A 114 5.38 15.36 8.30
N LEU A 115 6.60 15.43 8.85
CA LEU A 115 7.53 16.55 8.63
C LEU A 115 7.99 16.74 7.18
N GLU A 116 7.91 15.71 6.34
CA GLU A 116 8.45 15.68 4.97
C GLU A 116 7.37 15.37 3.91
N ASN A 117 6.25 14.76 4.30
CA ASN A 117 5.27 14.18 3.38
C ASN A 117 3.83 14.63 3.71
N THR A 118 3.00 14.73 2.68
CA THR A 118 1.54 14.88 2.79
C THR A 118 0.85 13.83 1.93
N PHE A 119 -0.08 13.08 2.51
CA PHE A 119 -0.83 11.99 1.88
C PHE A 119 -2.22 12.47 1.49
N TRP A 120 -2.54 12.38 0.19
CA TRP A 120 -3.77 12.86 -0.41
C TRP A 120 -4.57 11.73 -1.01
N ARG A 121 -5.84 11.64 -0.62
CA ARG A 121 -6.83 10.73 -1.19
C ARG A 121 -7.77 11.45 -2.15
N PHE A 122 -8.02 10.84 -3.29
CA PHE A 122 -9.05 11.27 -4.24
C PHE A 122 -10.09 10.15 -4.36
N THR A 123 -11.28 10.36 -3.79
CA THR A 123 -12.34 9.34 -3.80
C THR A 123 -13.09 9.34 -5.13
N LEU A 124 -13.15 8.18 -5.79
CA LEU A 124 -13.80 8.00 -7.08
C LEU A 124 -15.13 7.27 -6.90
N LYS A 125 -16.18 7.79 -7.54
CA LYS A 125 -17.51 7.20 -7.60
C LYS A 125 -18.00 7.28 -9.04
N ILE A 126 -17.99 6.15 -9.75
CA ILE A 126 -18.26 6.10 -11.19
C ILE A 126 -19.46 5.20 -11.45
N SER A 127 -20.46 5.71 -12.17
CA SER A 127 -21.62 4.92 -12.58
C SER A 127 -21.20 3.95 -13.67
N MET A 128 -21.41 2.66 -13.43
CA MET A 128 -21.11 1.63 -14.42
C MET A 128 -22.05 1.73 -15.62
N ARG A 129 -21.63 1.16 -16.75
CA ARG A 129 -22.37 1.14 -18.00
C ARG A 129 -22.54 -0.29 -18.50
N ASN A 130 -23.34 -0.48 -19.56
CA ASN A 130 -23.48 -1.76 -20.25
C ASN A 130 -22.31 -2.05 -21.21
N TYR A 131 -21.23 -1.29 -21.09
CA TYR A 131 -19.98 -1.42 -21.82
C TYR A 131 -18.82 -1.15 -20.84
N GLU A 132 -17.63 -1.61 -21.16
CA GLU A 132 -16.41 -1.37 -20.39
C GLU A 132 -16.01 0.11 -20.49
N ILE A 133 -15.82 0.75 -19.33
CA ILE A 133 -15.48 2.17 -19.26
C ILE A 133 -13.97 2.32 -19.21
N LYS A 134 -13.42 3.14 -20.12
CA LYS A 134 -12.05 3.66 -20.06
C LYS A 134 -12.06 4.97 -19.28
N CYS A 135 -11.31 5.00 -18.18
CA CYS A 135 -11.16 6.16 -17.31
C CYS A 135 -9.75 6.73 -17.48
N GLN A 136 -9.64 7.97 -17.96
CA GLN A 136 -8.36 8.66 -18.09
C GLN A 136 -8.27 9.76 -17.04
N TYR A 137 -7.16 9.86 -16.32
CA TYR A 137 -7.02 10.84 -15.24
C TYR A 137 -5.62 11.45 -15.14
N SER A 138 -5.56 12.65 -14.57
CA SER A 138 -4.32 13.41 -14.36
C SER A 138 -4.43 14.37 -13.18
N PHE A 139 -3.30 14.97 -12.80
CA PHE A 139 -3.21 15.94 -11.69
C PHE A 139 -2.57 17.23 -12.20
N PRO A 140 -3.38 18.20 -12.69
CA PRO A 140 -2.86 19.40 -13.34
C PRO A 140 -1.92 20.24 -12.46
N ASP A 141 -2.15 20.24 -11.15
CA ASP A 141 -1.42 21.09 -10.19
C ASP A 141 -0.18 20.43 -9.58
N LEU A 142 0.11 19.17 -9.95
CA LEU A 142 1.17 18.37 -9.37
C LEU A 142 2.34 18.16 -10.35
N PHE A 143 3.55 18.17 -9.80
CA PHE A 143 4.76 17.89 -10.56
C PHE A 143 5.27 16.48 -10.26
N PHE A 144 5.41 15.67 -11.30
CA PHE A 144 5.98 14.33 -11.22
C PHE A 144 7.43 14.40 -11.68
N PRO A 145 8.41 14.36 -10.76
CA PRO A 145 9.82 14.34 -11.14
C PRO A 145 10.06 13.15 -12.07
N ALA A 146 10.70 13.41 -13.21
CA ALA A 146 10.75 12.50 -14.35
C ALA A 146 11.46 11.17 -14.01
N HIS A 147 10.68 10.17 -13.61
CA HIS A 147 11.10 8.78 -13.43
C HIS A 147 10.01 7.80 -13.90
N GLY A 148 9.58 7.92 -15.16
CA GLY A 148 8.90 6.81 -15.86
C GLY A 148 7.38 6.83 -15.96
N LYS A 149 6.65 7.65 -15.18
CA LYS A 149 5.18 7.71 -15.28
C LYS A 149 4.70 8.54 -16.46
N SER A 150 4.00 7.91 -17.41
CA SER A 150 3.27 8.61 -18.48
C SER A 150 1.95 9.17 -17.96
N LEU A 151 1.82 10.50 -17.89
CA LEU A 151 0.52 11.16 -17.71
C LEU A 151 -0.07 11.55 -19.07
N PRO A 152 -1.41 11.47 -19.25
CA PRO A 152 -2.41 11.00 -18.28
C PRO A 152 -2.35 9.48 -18.03
N GLN A 153 -2.79 9.04 -16.85
CA GLN A 153 -2.97 7.62 -16.54
C GLN A 153 -4.32 7.13 -17.08
N THR A 154 -4.45 5.82 -17.29
CA THR A 154 -5.70 5.19 -17.74
C THR A 154 -5.97 3.93 -16.93
N PHE A 155 -7.22 3.71 -16.52
CA PHE A 155 -7.71 2.46 -15.95
C PHE A 155 -9.08 2.10 -16.52
N PHE A 156 -9.56 0.90 -16.21
CA PHE A 156 -10.78 0.36 -16.82
C PHE A 156 -11.75 -0.17 -15.76
N ILE A 157 -13.05 0.04 -15.99
CA ILE A 157 -14.14 -0.48 -15.16
C ILE A 157 -14.97 -1.43 -16.02
N PRO A 158 -15.24 -2.67 -15.57
CA PRO A 158 -16.01 -3.63 -16.37
C PRO A 158 -17.42 -3.14 -16.64
N ALA A 159 -18.05 -3.67 -17.69
CA ALA A 159 -19.49 -3.49 -17.88
C ALA A 159 -20.30 -4.11 -16.72
N ILE A 160 -21.54 -3.66 -16.53
CA ILE A 160 -22.46 -4.19 -15.50
C ILE A 160 -22.63 -5.71 -15.60
N SER A 161 -22.62 -6.26 -16.81
CA SER A 161 -22.79 -7.69 -17.09
C SER A 161 -21.52 -8.51 -16.96
N GLU A 162 -20.35 -7.87 -16.83
CA GLU A 162 -19.05 -8.52 -16.94
C GLU A 162 -18.41 -8.80 -15.58
N SER A 163 -17.61 -9.87 -15.54
CA SER A 163 -16.71 -10.10 -14.40
C SER A 163 -15.40 -9.37 -14.62
N MET A 164 -14.73 -9.00 -13.52
CA MET A 164 -13.43 -8.34 -13.62
C MET A 164 -12.38 -9.27 -14.24
N ARG A 165 -11.46 -8.70 -15.03
CA ARG A 165 -10.22 -9.34 -15.43
C ARG A 165 -9.23 -9.09 -14.31
N ILE A 166 -8.82 -10.16 -13.64
CA ILE A 166 -8.08 -10.11 -12.37
C ILE A 166 -6.65 -10.55 -12.64
N MET A 167 -5.68 -9.81 -12.10
CA MET A 167 -4.32 -10.31 -11.89
C MET A 167 -4.03 -10.48 -10.40
N PHE A 168 -3.15 -11.40 -10.06
CA PHE A 168 -2.76 -11.69 -8.68
C PHE A 168 -1.25 -11.59 -8.54
N HIS A 169 -0.77 -11.03 -7.42
CA HIS A 169 0.63 -11.05 -7.03
C HIS A 169 0.77 -11.18 -5.50
N SER A 170 1.90 -11.71 -5.06
CA SER A 170 2.35 -11.74 -3.67
C SER A 170 3.87 -11.74 -3.65
N CYS A 171 4.49 -11.57 -2.47
CA CYS A 171 5.94 -11.64 -2.32
C CYS A 171 6.67 -10.69 -3.29
N ASN A 172 6.15 -9.46 -3.40
CA ASN A 172 6.64 -8.43 -4.30
C ASN A 172 7.77 -7.65 -3.63
N GLY A 173 8.93 -8.28 -3.49
CA GLY A 173 10.14 -7.67 -2.95
C GLY A 173 11.30 -8.65 -2.86
N PHE A 174 12.33 -8.28 -2.11
CA PHE A 174 13.56 -9.05 -2.00
C PHE A 174 13.91 -9.29 -0.53
N SER A 175 14.18 -10.55 -0.19
CA SER A 175 14.68 -10.92 1.13
C SER A 175 16.05 -10.31 1.37
N VAL A 176 16.38 -10.08 2.64
CA VAL A 176 17.64 -9.44 3.04
C VAL A 176 18.84 -10.23 2.56
N GLY A 177 19.73 -9.57 1.82
CA GLY A 177 20.97 -10.16 1.30
C GLY A 177 20.84 -10.69 -0.12
N THR A 178 19.66 -10.58 -0.74
CA THR A 178 19.49 -10.84 -2.17
C THR A 178 20.21 -9.79 -2.99
N ASP A 179 20.89 -10.25 -4.05
CA ASP A 179 21.46 -9.37 -5.07
C ASP A 179 20.34 -8.94 -6.04
N GLU A 180 19.69 -7.81 -5.76
CA GLU A 180 18.55 -7.29 -6.54
C GLU A 180 18.92 -7.02 -8.01
N ASP A 181 20.17 -6.60 -8.26
CA ASP A 181 20.68 -6.32 -9.61
C ASP A 181 20.77 -7.61 -10.43
N ALA A 182 21.14 -8.73 -9.82
CA ALA A 182 21.15 -10.04 -10.47
C ALA A 182 19.76 -10.49 -10.97
N TYR A 183 18.68 -9.98 -10.35
CA TYR A 183 17.28 -10.28 -10.73
C TYR A 183 16.63 -9.16 -11.57
N SER A 184 17.38 -8.13 -11.95
CA SER A 184 16.88 -6.98 -12.71
C SER A 184 15.71 -6.25 -12.03
N GLY A 185 15.72 -6.19 -10.69
CA GLY A 185 14.67 -5.56 -9.90
C GLY A 185 13.28 -6.17 -10.15
N ALA A 186 12.25 -5.33 -10.19
CA ALA A 186 10.85 -5.74 -10.30
C ALA A 186 10.42 -6.09 -11.75
N CYS A 187 11.27 -6.83 -12.48
CA CYS A 187 11.16 -7.00 -13.94
C CYS A 187 9.88 -7.70 -14.42
N LEU A 188 9.24 -8.54 -13.59
CA LEU A 188 7.98 -9.23 -13.91
C LEU A 188 6.81 -8.27 -14.14
N TRP A 189 6.87 -7.04 -13.64
CA TRP A 189 5.85 -6.02 -13.91
C TRP A 189 5.82 -5.56 -15.37
N ASN A 190 6.91 -5.78 -16.13
CA ASN A 190 6.88 -5.60 -17.58
C ASN A 190 5.94 -6.59 -18.28
N ASP A 191 5.81 -7.81 -17.73
CA ASP A 191 4.90 -8.83 -18.26
C ASP A 191 3.46 -8.48 -17.94
N VAL A 192 3.19 -8.02 -16.72
CA VAL A 192 1.88 -7.46 -16.33
C VAL A 192 1.48 -6.34 -17.28
N SER A 193 2.37 -5.37 -17.50
CA SER A 193 2.14 -4.24 -18.43
C SER A 193 1.83 -4.71 -19.85
N ARG A 194 2.58 -5.71 -20.34
CA ARG A 194 2.38 -6.28 -21.69
C ARG A 194 1.04 -6.99 -21.84
N VAL A 195 0.54 -7.66 -20.80
CA VAL A 195 -0.79 -8.28 -20.82
C VAL A 195 -1.88 -7.22 -20.69
N HIS A 196 -1.72 -6.28 -19.76
CA HIS A 196 -2.65 -5.17 -19.54
C HIS A 196 -2.88 -4.34 -20.82
N ASN A 197 -1.82 -4.06 -21.58
CA ASN A 197 -1.91 -3.32 -22.84
C ASN A 197 -2.66 -4.07 -23.95
N LYS A 198 -2.84 -5.39 -23.85
CA LYS A 198 -3.60 -6.20 -24.81
C LYS A 198 -5.05 -6.40 -24.36
N SER A 199 -5.24 -6.66 -23.08
CA SER A 199 -6.54 -6.87 -22.45
C SER A 199 -6.46 -6.30 -21.03
N PRO A 200 -7.02 -5.10 -20.79
CA PRO A 200 -6.80 -4.39 -19.54
C PRO A 200 -7.31 -5.16 -18.32
N PHE A 201 -6.45 -5.35 -17.33
CA PHE A 201 -6.91 -5.81 -16.01
C PHE A 201 -7.82 -4.76 -15.37
N HIS A 202 -8.90 -5.23 -14.74
CA HIS A 202 -9.84 -4.39 -13.98
C HIS A 202 -9.41 -4.24 -12.51
N VAL A 203 -8.63 -5.19 -11.99
CA VAL A 203 -8.15 -5.19 -10.60
C VAL A 203 -6.87 -6.04 -10.48
N MET A 204 -5.98 -5.63 -9.60
CA MET A 204 -4.87 -6.45 -9.11
C MET A 204 -5.02 -6.77 -7.63
N ILE A 205 -4.94 -8.05 -7.32
CA ILE A 205 -5.06 -8.57 -5.96
C ILE A 205 -3.65 -8.77 -5.39
N GLY A 206 -3.34 -8.05 -4.31
CA GLY A 206 -2.15 -8.26 -3.50
C GLY A 206 -2.42 -9.31 -2.42
N GLY A 207 -1.72 -10.43 -2.52
CA GLY A 207 -1.88 -11.62 -1.68
C GLY A 207 -1.31 -11.53 -0.27
N GLY A 208 -0.43 -10.57 -0.06
CA GLY A 208 0.54 -10.52 1.03
C GLY A 208 1.89 -10.04 0.50
N ASP A 209 2.72 -9.47 1.38
CA ASP A 209 4.08 -9.04 1.07
C ASP A 209 4.13 -8.12 -0.15
N GLN A 210 3.34 -7.05 -0.14
CA GLN A 210 3.42 -6.05 -1.20
C GLN A 210 4.75 -5.30 -1.15
N ILE A 211 5.35 -5.23 0.04
CA ILE A 211 6.65 -4.63 0.33
C ILE A 211 7.38 -5.47 1.41
N TYR A 212 8.71 -5.49 1.34
CA TYR A 212 9.55 -6.15 2.35
C TYR A 212 10.17 -5.09 3.28
N ASN A 213 9.73 -5.05 4.53
CA ASN A 213 10.24 -4.14 5.55
C ASN A 213 11.38 -4.71 6.40
N ASP A 214 11.83 -5.93 6.10
CA ASP A 214 12.84 -6.67 6.85
C ASP A 214 14.16 -5.96 7.04
N GLY A 215 14.54 -5.14 6.06
CA GLY A 215 15.74 -4.33 6.12
C GLY A 215 15.82 -3.46 7.37
N VAL A 216 14.68 -3.17 8.03
CA VAL A 216 14.58 -2.45 9.30
C VAL A 216 15.51 -3.06 10.36
N ARG A 217 15.68 -4.39 10.36
CA ARG A 217 16.47 -5.16 11.33
C ARG A 217 17.96 -5.25 11.01
N VAL A 218 18.36 -4.98 9.76
CA VAL A 218 19.75 -5.19 9.29
C VAL A 218 20.43 -3.89 8.90
N LYS A 219 19.79 -3.08 8.05
CA LYS A 219 20.29 -1.77 7.59
C LYS A 219 19.55 -0.61 8.28
N GLY A 220 18.43 -0.91 8.93
CA GLY A 220 17.57 0.07 9.57
C GLY A 220 17.84 0.27 11.07
N PRO A 221 16.93 1.01 11.73
CA PRO A 221 17.12 1.47 13.10
C PRO A 221 17.07 0.36 14.16
N LEU A 222 16.56 -0.84 13.83
CA LEU A 222 16.52 -1.96 14.76
C LEU A 222 17.81 -2.77 14.81
N LYS A 223 18.82 -2.45 13.98
CA LYS A 223 20.07 -3.22 13.92
C LYS A 223 20.70 -3.46 15.30
N CYS A 224 20.76 -2.44 16.14
CA CYS A 224 21.36 -2.57 17.48
C CYS A 224 20.58 -3.52 18.40
N TRP A 225 19.26 -3.61 18.25
CA TRP A 225 18.42 -4.55 18.98
C TRP A 225 18.61 -5.97 18.43
N THR A 226 18.67 -6.11 17.10
CA THR A 226 18.93 -7.38 16.41
C THR A 226 20.29 -7.98 16.83
N ASP A 227 21.33 -7.16 16.93
CA ASP A 227 22.69 -7.56 17.31
C ASP A 227 22.81 -8.05 18.77
N ILE A 228 21.77 -7.91 19.61
CA ILE A 228 21.79 -8.38 21.00
C ILE A 228 21.77 -9.91 21.04
N THR A 229 22.88 -10.50 21.47
CA THR A 229 23.06 -11.96 21.51
C THR A 229 22.32 -12.64 22.67
N ASN A 230 22.13 -11.95 23.80
CA ASN A 230 21.40 -12.46 24.96
C ASN A 230 19.87 -12.33 24.75
N PRO A 231 19.11 -13.45 24.63
CA PRO A 231 17.68 -13.39 24.35
C PRO A 231 16.87 -12.61 25.39
N HIS A 232 17.24 -12.69 26.66
CA HIS A 232 16.53 -11.99 27.73
C HIS A 232 16.81 -10.49 27.75
N GLU A 233 18.01 -10.07 27.36
CA GLU A 233 18.32 -8.65 27.18
C GLU A 233 17.59 -8.09 25.96
N ARG A 234 17.57 -8.84 24.85
CA ARG A 234 16.85 -8.48 23.63
C ARG A 234 15.35 -8.34 23.87
N GLU A 235 14.76 -9.26 24.63
CA GLU A 235 13.34 -9.21 25.03
C GLU A 235 13.02 -8.02 25.94
N ARG A 236 13.91 -7.65 26.85
CA ARG A 236 13.73 -6.50 27.75
C ARG A 236 14.07 -5.15 27.11
N PHE A 237 14.54 -5.14 25.88
CA PHE A 237 14.90 -3.91 25.18
C PHE A 237 13.68 -3.00 25.00
N ILE A 238 13.83 -1.72 25.35
CA ILE A 238 12.74 -0.75 25.35
C ILE A 238 12.64 -0.10 23.97
N PHE A 239 11.45 -0.16 23.38
CA PHE A 239 11.13 0.58 22.17
C PHE A 239 10.87 2.05 22.51
N SER A 240 11.95 2.80 22.70
CA SER A 240 11.88 4.21 23.05
C SER A 240 11.22 5.04 21.96
N LYS A 241 10.65 6.20 22.31
CA LYS A 241 10.05 7.14 21.35
C LYS A 241 11.00 7.51 20.19
N LYS A 242 12.29 7.69 20.48
CA LYS A 242 13.31 7.96 19.45
C LYS A 242 13.47 6.80 18.46
N LEU A 243 13.41 5.56 18.95
CA LEU A 243 13.48 4.37 18.09
C LEU A 243 12.20 4.21 17.28
N GLU A 244 11.05 4.50 17.88
CA GLU A 244 9.75 4.54 17.20
C GLU A 244 9.76 5.54 16.03
N GLU A 245 10.18 6.79 16.25
CA GLU A 245 10.30 7.82 15.21
C GLU A 245 11.27 7.40 14.09
N ALA A 246 12.38 6.75 14.45
CA ALA A 246 13.35 6.26 13.47
C ALA A 246 12.79 5.09 12.64
N CYS A 247 12.05 4.17 13.27
CA CYS A 247 11.35 3.10 12.55
C CYS A 247 10.29 3.70 11.64
N ASP A 248 9.43 4.58 12.14
CA ASP A 248 8.39 5.22 11.35
C ASP A 248 8.94 5.89 10.08
N LYS A 249 10.03 6.67 10.22
CA LYS A 249 10.73 7.26 9.08
C LYS A 249 11.28 6.21 8.10
N TYR A 250 11.81 5.09 8.61
CA TYR A 250 12.29 3.99 7.78
C TYR A 250 11.15 3.37 6.95
N TYR A 251 10.02 3.02 7.56
CA TYR A 251 8.88 2.40 6.87
C TYR A 251 8.28 3.34 5.83
N VAL A 252 8.11 4.63 6.16
CA VAL A 252 7.63 5.62 5.18
C VAL A 252 8.57 5.70 3.99
N ASN A 253 9.87 5.84 4.23
CA ASN A 253 10.84 5.94 3.13
C ASN A 253 10.88 4.68 2.27
N ASN A 254 10.82 3.49 2.89
CA ASN A 254 10.76 2.22 2.15
C ASN A 254 9.50 2.15 1.28
N TYR A 255 8.35 2.55 1.83
CA TYR A 255 7.09 2.61 1.09
C TYR A 255 7.18 3.55 -0.11
N LEU A 256 7.66 4.79 0.09
CA LEU A 256 7.79 5.77 -0.98
C LEU A 256 8.76 5.31 -2.08
N GLN A 257 9.85 4.63 -1.71
CA GLN A 257 10.81 4.11 -2.68
C GLN A 257 10.22 2.93 -3.46
N TRP A 258 9.66 1.93 -2.78
CA TRP A 258 9.18 0.70 -3.40
C TRP A 258 7.98 0.93 -4.32
N PHE A 259 6.97 1.69 -3.88
CA PHE A 259 5.78 1.98 -4.68
C PHE A 259 6.01 3.02 -5.79
N ALA A 260 7.15 3.72 -5.77
CA ALA A 260 7.61 4.59 -6.85
C ALA A 260 8.60 3.92 -7.81
N LEU A 261 8.99 2.66 -7.56
CA LEU A 261 9.91 1.91 -8.40
C LEU A 261 9.23 1.44 -9.71
N GLU A 262 9.82 1.74 -10.85
CA GLU A 262 9.35 1.20 -12.14
C GLU A 262 9.86 -0.24 -12.37
N PRO A 263 9.05 -1.14 -12.97
CA PRO A 263 7.76 -0.89 -13.66
C PRO A 263 6.51 -0.94 -12.77
N PHE A 264 6.68 -1.22 -11.47
CA PHE A 264 5.57 -1.41 -10.54
C PHE A 264 4.75 -0.13 -10.36
N ALA A 265 5.43 1.02 -10.28
CA ALA A 265 4.81 2.33 -10.09
C ALA A 265 3.85 2.72 -11.22
N SER A 266 4.16 2.36 -12.48
CA SER A 266 3.25 2.53 -13.61
C SER A 266 2.01 1.64 -13.51
N CYS A 267 2.17 0.37 -13.12
CA CYS A 267 1.05 -0.54 -12.91
C CYS A 267 0.11 -0.05 -11.79
N ASN A 268 0.66 0.46 -10.69
CA ASN A 268 -0.11 1.06 -9.58
C ASN A 268 -0.98 2.25 -10.01
N GLY A 269 -0.60 2.96 -11.09
CA GLY A 269 -1.39 4.05 -11.63
C GLY A 269 -2.50 3.61 -12.61
N GLN A 270 -2.47 2.37 -13.09
CA GLN A 270 -3.34 1.91 -14.19
C GLN A 270 -4.25 0.75 -13.80
N ILE A 271 -3.86 -0.03 -12.79
CA ILE A 271 -4.61 -1.20 -12.33
C ILE A 271 -5.04 -0.96 -10.88
N PRO A 272 -6.35 -0.87 -10.59
CA PRO A 272 -6.83 -0.74 -9.22
C PRO A 272 -6.37 -1.88 -8.30
N GLN A 273 -5.81 -1.56 -7.14
CA GLN A 273 -5.32 -2.52 -6.15
C GLN A 273 -6.40 -2.96 -5.18
N LEU A 274 -6.33 -4.22 -4.76
CA LEU A 274 -7.09 -4.79 -3.64
C LEU A 274 -6.15 -5.70 -2.83
N ASN A 275 -5.63 -5.19 -1.72
CA ASN A 275 -4.49 -5.78 -1.02
C ASN A 275 -4.85 -6.33 0.37
N ILE A 276 -4.40 -7.54 0.66
CA ILE A 276 -4.26 -8.10 2.01
C ILE A 276 -2.76 -8.09 2.35
N TRP A 277 -2.44 -7.77 3.60
CA TRP A 277 -1.07 -7.73 4.09
C TRP A 277 -0.66 -9.07 4.66
N ASP A 278 0.64 -9.29 4.67
CA ASP A 278 1.28 -10.44 5.29
C ASP A 278 2.47 -9.99 6.16
N ASP A 279 3.34 -10.90 6.58
CA ASP A 279 4.34 -10.57 7.61
C ASP A 279 5.43 -9.65 7.11
N HIS A 280 5.93 -9.77 5.88
CA HIS A 280 6.99 -8.89 5.38
C HIS A 280 6.53 -7.43 5.22
N ASP A 281 5.22 -7.17 5.15
CA ASP A 281 4.65 -5.82 5.23
C ASP A 281 4.89 -5.19 6.62
N ILE A 282 5.18 -6.00 7.65
CA ILE A 282 5.58 -5.60 9.01
C ILE A 282 7.07 -5.91 9.20
N ILE A 283 7.36 -7.17 9.47
CA ILE A 283 8.67 -7.80 9.59
C ILE A 283 8.41 -9.31 9.45
N ASP A 284 9.27 -9.98 8.71
CA ASP A 284 9.32 -11.44 8.57
C ASP A 284 8.95 -12.19 9.86
N GLY A 285 8.03 -13.16 9.75
CA GLY A 285 7.57 -14.01 10.83
C GLY A 285 6.68 -13.32 11.88
N PHE A 286 6.18 -12.11 11.64
CA PHE A 286 5.31 -11.43 12.62
C PHE A 286 4.07 -12.29 12.95
N GLY A 287 3.93 -12.62 14.24
CA GLY A 287 2.88 -13.50 14.75
C GLY A 287 3.28 -14.97 14.86
N SER A 288 4.39 -15.39 14.25
CA SER A 288 4.88 -16.79 14.28
C SER A 288 5.90 -17.06 15.39
N TYR A 289 6.53 -16.02 15.96
CA TYR A 289 7.47 -16.19 17.07
C TYR A 289 6.78 -16.58 18.40
N VAL A 290 7.59 -17.08 19.35
CA VAL A 290 7.10 -17.43 20.70
C VAL A 290 6.41 -16.24 21.38
N ASP A 291 5.27 -16.51 22.01
CA ASP A 291 4.37 -15.48 22.57
C ASP A 291 5.09 -14.45 23.47
N ARG A 292 5.99 -14.93 24.31
CA ARG A 292 6.78 -14.08 25.21
C ARG A 292 7.63 -13.05 24.44
N PHE A 293 8.18 -13.44 23.29
CA PHE A 293 9.01 -12.57 22.46
C PHE A 293 8.15 -11.61 21.64
N MET A 294 7.02 -12.08 21.09
CA MET A 294 6.03 -11.23 20.40
C MET A 294 5.46 -10.12 21.30
N LYS A 295 5.34 -10.37 22.61
CA LYS A 295 4.89 -9.37 23.59
C LYS A 295 5.94 -8.34 23.98
N CYS A 296 7.18 -8.46 23.53
CA CYS A 296 8.22 -7.51 23.87
C CYS A 296 7.91 -6.11 23.31
N SER A 297 8.53 -5.09 23.92
CA SER A 297 8.26 -3.69 23.55
C SER A 297 8.55 -3.41 22.08
N VAL A 298 9.55 -4.07 21.49
CA VAL A 298 9.96 -3.84 20.09
C VAL A 298 8.93 -4.41 19.12
N PHE A 299 8.51 -5.68 19.26
CA PHE A 299 7.51 -6.29 18.37
C PHE A 299 6.18 -5.55 18.40
N ARG A 300 5.69 -5.19 19.60
CA ARG A 300 4.46 -4.39 19.72
C ARG A 300 4.62 -3.01 19.07
N GLY A 301 5.80 -2.41 19.20
CA GLY A 301 6.12 -1.11 18.62
C GLY A 301 6.15 -1.10 17.10
N ILE A 302 6.88 -2.05 16.49
CA ILE A 302 6.98 -2.16 15.02
C ILE A 302 5.66 -2.59 14.39
N GLY A 303 4.90 -3.46 15.05
CA GLY A 303 3.57 -3.83 14.62
C GLY A 303 2.66 -2.60 14.49
N ARG A 304 2.65 -1.73 15.51
CA ARG A 304 1.90 -0.46 15.48
C ARG A 304 2.36 0.46 14.35
N VAL A 305 3.69 0.63 14.20
CA VAL A 305 4.25 1.48 13.13
C VAL A 305 3.84 0.98 11.75
N ALA A 306 4.02 -0.32 11.48
CA ALA A 306 3.66 -0.92 10.19
C ALA A 306 2.15 -0.84 9.92
N HIS A 307 1.31 -1.20 10.90
CA HIS A 307 -0.14 -1.16 10.78
C HIS A 307 -0.67 0.24 10.43
N ASN A 308 -0.12 1.28 11.07
CA ASN A 308 -0.48 2.67 10.75
C ASN A 308 -0.20 3.02 9.29
N ARG A 309 0.95 2.57 8.75
CA ARG A 309 1.36 2.86 7.37
C ARG A 309 0.56 2.06 6.34
N LEU A 310 0.29 0.80 6.65
CA LEU A 310 -0.62 -0.03 5.86
C LEU A 310 -2.02 0.60 5.78
N THR A 311 -2.57 1.04 6.91
CA THR A 311 -3.91 1.63 6.97
C THR A 311 -4.02 2.91 6.12
N ILE A 312 -2.97 3.73 6.10
CA ILE A 312 -2.89 4.91 5.23
C ILE A 312 -2.77 4.50 3.75
N SER A 313 -2.02 3.43 3.43
CA SER A 313 -1.88 2.93 2.06
C SER A 313 -3.14 2.31 1.47
N ARG A 314 -3.97 1.67 2.32
CA ARG A 314 -5.26 1.09 1.94
C ARG A 314 -6.38 2.12 1.81
N ASP A 315 -6.11 3.36 2.20
CA ASP A 315 -6.93 4.54 1.89
C ASP A 315 -8.28 4.64 2.66
N ASP A 316 -8.43 3.88 3.74
CA ASP A 316 -9.73 3.62 4.39
C ASP A 316 -10.04 4.45 5.63
N VAL A 317 -9.06 5.19 6.16
CA VAL A 317 -9.22 5.88 7.45
C VAL A 317 -8.87 7.36 7.31
N GLN A 318 -9.81 8.21 7.70
CA GLN A 318 -9.52 9.60 8.06
C GLN A 318 -8.83 9.58 9.42
N VAL A 319 -7.52 9.81 9.46
CA VAL A 319 -6.84 10.02 10.73
C VAL A 319 -7.27 11.40 11.22
N LYS A 320 -8.25 11.44 12.14
CA LYS A 320 -8.52 12.69 12.88
C LYS A 320 -7.25 13.02 13.66
N ASP A 321 -6.67 14.17 13.34
CA ASP A 321 -5.67 14.80 14.18
C ASP A 321 -6.31 15.00 15.56
N THR A 322 -5.98 14.13 16.52
CA THR A 322 -6.39 14.34 17.92
C THR A 322 -5.57 15.49 18.45
N GLY A 323 -6.00 16.70 18.11
CA GLY A 323 -5.43 17.94 18.61
C GLY A 323 -5.17 17.81 20.11
N GLY A 324 -3.90 17.90 20.49
CA GLY A 324 -3.48 17.99 21.88
C GLY A 324 -3.89 16.83 22.79
N ALA A 325 -3.77 15.57 22.36
CA ALA A 325 -3.60 14.50 23.34
C ALA A 325 -2.20 14.65 23.96
N LYS A 326 -2.17 14.92 25.27
CA LYS A 326 -0.96 15.16 26.07
C LYS A 326 0.15 14.16 25.69
N LEU A 327 1.34 14.71 25.49
CA LEU A 327 2.62 14.00 25.33
C LEU A 327 2.84 12.99 26.48
N GLY A 328 2.25 11.80 26.36
CA GLY A 328 2.38 10.71 27.30
C GLY A 328 2.48 9.41 26.52
N SER A 329 3.70 8.87 26.40
CA SER A 329 4.11 7.50 26.05
C SER A 329 3.45 6.71 24.90
N GLU A 330 2.41 7.21 24.25
CA GLU A 330 1.67 6.54 23.20
C GLU A 330 1.73 7.44 21.97
N GLY A 331 2.40 6.94 20.92
CA GLY A 331 2.38 7.57 19.60
C GLY A 331 0.95 7.66 19.05
N PRO A 332 0.73 8.32 17.90
CA PRO A 332 -0.61 8.48 17.33
C PRO A 332 -1.29 7.12 17.16
N VAL A 333 -2.29 6.85 18.00
CA VAL A 333 -3.17 5.69 17.88
C VAL A 333 -4.21 6.06 16.84
N ILE A 334 -4.24 5.32 15.72
CA ILE A 334 -5.38 5.41 14.80
C ILE A 334 -6.58 4.86 15.57
N ASN A 335 -7.39 5.78 16.10
CA ASN A 335 -8.54 5.41 16.89
C ASN A 335 -9.68 4.98 15.94
N PHE A 336 -9.78 3.67 15.72
CA PHE A 336 -10.82 3.04 14.90
C PHE A 336 -12.25 3.28 15.45
N GLU A 337 -12.41 3.80 16.67
CA GLU A 337 -13.73 4.11 17.25
C GLU A 337 -14.46 5.31 16.59
N GLN A 338 -13.85 5.99 15.61
CA GLN A 338 -14.49 7.11 14.89
C GLN A 338 -14.37 7.07 13.37
N CYS A 339 -14.27 5.89 12.76
CA CYS A 339 -14.59 5.72 11.35
C CYS A 339 -15.87 4.91 11.22
N GLU A 340 -16.86 5.44 10.50
CA GLU A 340 -18.13 4.80 10.14
C GLU A 340 -17.89 3.60 9.19
N LEU A 341 -17.06 2.63 9.58
CA LEU A 341 -16.77 1.40 8.83
C LEU A 341 -17.96 0.43 8.89
N ASN A 342 -18.87 0.59 9.86
CA ASN A 342 -20.02 -0.28 10.05
C ASN A 342 -21.25 0.22 9.28
N SER A 343 -21.24 0.01 7.96
CA SER A 343 -22.44 -0.29 7.11
C SER A 343 -22.18 -0.10 5.61
N ILE A 344 -21.13 0.65 5.22
CA ILE A 344 -20.84 1.02 3.82
C ILE A 344 -19.48 0.46 3.33
N SER A 345 -18.76 -0.24 4.21
CA SER A 345 -17.41 -0.74 3.93
C SER A 345 -17.38 -2.18 3.39
N ASN A 346 -16.44 -2.44 2.49
CA ASN A 346 -16.00 -3.77 2.06
C ASN A 346 -15.25 -4.53 3.18
N TYR A 347 -14.92 -3.89 4.30
CA TYR A 347 -14.23 -4.55 5.41
C TYR A 347 -15.15 -5.39 6.29
N ILE A 348 -14.54 -6.42 6.86
CA ILE A 348 -15.03 -7.27 7.94
C ILE A 348 -14.05 -7.08 9.10
N ILE A 349 -14.52 -6.40 10.14
CA ILE A 349 -13.72 -6.08 11.33
C ILE A 349 -13.72 -7.28 12.29
N GLY A 350 -12.54 -7.65 12.77
CA GLY A 350 -12.35 -8.73 13.73
C GLY A 350 -13.07 -8.51 15.07
N ALA A 351 -13.30 -9.60 15.79
CA ALA A 351 -14.08 -9.59 17.02
C ALA A 351 -13.44 -8.73 18.13
N LYS A 352 -12.10 -8.79 18.24
CA LYS A 352 -11.32 -8.12 19.29
C LYS A 352 -9.91 -7.78 18.78
N PRO A 353 -9.18 -6.88 19.48
CA PRO A 353 -7.81 -6.58 19.13
C PRO A 353 -6.90 -7.81 19.03
N GLY A 354 -5.85 -7.68 18.21
CA GLY A 354 -4.79 -8.67 18.12
C GLY A 354 -4.09 -8.95 19.45
N PRO A 355 -3.40 -10.10 19.58
CA PRO A 355 -2.64 -10.42 20.79
C PRO A 355 -1.37 -9.56 20.92
N TYR A 356 -0.85 -9.05 19.78
CA TYR A 356 0.39 -8.27 19.69
C TYR A 356 0.18 -6.87 19.10
N LEU A 357 -1.00 -6.62 18.52
CA LEU A 357 -1.46 -5.36 17.94
C LEU A 357 -2.68 -4.87 18.70
N VAL A 358 -2.84 -3.55 18.88
CA VAL A 358 -4.01 -3.00 19.61
C VAL A 358 -5.22 -2.83 18.68
N GLU A 359 -5.00 -3.01 17.39
CA GLU A 359 -5.96 -2.92 16.31
C GLU A 359 -6.67 -4.25 16.08
N ARG A 360 -7.83 -4.19 15.45
CA ARG A 360 -8.64 -5.37 15.06
C ARG A 360 -8.32 -5.75 13.63
N SER A 361 -8.42 -7.04 13.29
CA SER A 361 -8.17 -7.49 11.94
C SER A 361 -9.12 -6.86 10.93
N LEU A 362 -8.62 -6.57 9.73
CA LEU A 362 -9.39 -5.99 8.63
C LEU A 362 -9.42 -6.96 7.44
N SER A 363 -10.38 -7.90 7.46
CA SER A 363 -10.64 -8.78 6.32
C SER A 363 -11.53 -8.06 5.30
N ILE A 364 -11.59 -8.53 4.05
CA ILE A 364 -12.29 -7.87 2.94
C ILE A 364 -13.30 -8.82 2.33
N TYR A 365 -14.53 -8.35 2.13
CA TYR A 365 -15.49 -8.93 1.20
C TYR A 365 -15.90 -7.92 0.14
N THR A 366 -15.82 -8.30 -1.15
CA THR A 366 -16.27 -7.45 -2.24
C THR A 366 -16.65 -8.27 -3.48
N LYS A 367 -17.42 -7.67 -4.39
CA LYS A 367 -17.72 -8.25 -5.71
C LYS A 367 -16.68 -7.80 -6.73
N LEU A 368 -16.19 -8.72 -7.54
CA LEU A 368 -15.26 -8.48 -8.64
C LEU A 368 -16.01 -8.59 -9.97
N GLY A 369 -16.86 -7.59 -10.23
CA GLY A 369 -17.79 -7.57 -11.35
C GLY A 369 -19.05 -8.41 -11.08
N ALA A 370 -19.70 -8.86 -12.16
CA ALA A 370 -21.02 -9.47 -12.11
C ALA A 370 -21.06 -10.81 -11.36
N ARG A 371 -20.02 -11.67 -11.51
CA ARG A 371 -20.10 -13.10 -11.16
C ARG A 371 -19.07 -13.63 -10.17
N ILE A 372 -18.20 -12.77 -9.66
CA ILE A 372 -17.12 -13.18 -8.77
C ILE A 372 -17.28 -12.45 -7.44
N ALA A 373 -17.27 -13.20 -6.34
CA ALA A 373 -17.08 -12.67 -5.00
C ALA A 373 -15.64 -12.93 -4.55
N PHE A 374 -15.08 -12.01 -3.78
CA PHE A 374 -13.76 -12.10 -3.18
C PHE A 374 -13.86 -11.98 -1.67
N LEU A 375 -13.18 -12.89 -0.97
CA LEU A 375 -12.96 -12.86 0.46
C LEU A 375 -11.46 -12.91 0.74
N GLY A 376 -10.87 -11.79 1.17
CA GLY A 376 -9.50 -11.72 1.66
C GLY A 376 -9.48 -11.71 3.18
N ILE A 377 -8.75 -12.63 3.81
CA ILE A 377 -8.68 -12.74 5.26
C ILE A 377 -7.37 -12.14 5.76
N ASP A 378 -7.48 -11.20 6.70
CA ASP A 378 -6.33 -10.68 7.43
C ASP A 378 -5.83 -11.75 8.43
N ALA A 379 -4.81 -12.47 7.99
CA ALA A 379 -4.21 -13.58 8.71
C ALA A 379 -3.07 -13.16 9.66
N ARG A 380 -2.80 -11.85 9.82
CA ARG A 380 -1.66 -11.35 10.61
C ARG A 380 -2.06 -10.61 11.87
N THR A 381 -3.15 -9.83 11.85
CA THR A 381 -3.50 -9.00 13.02
C THR A 381 -3.75 -9.85 14.28
N GLU A 382 -4.40 -11.00 14.12
CA GLU A 382 -4.78 -11.91 15.22
C GLU A 382 -3.82 -13.11 15.37
N ARG A 383 -2.76 -13.15 14.57
CA ARG A 383 -1.85 -14.30 14.45
C ARG A 383 -1.08 -14.54 15.74
N THR A 384 -1.04 -15.82 16.11
CA THR A 384 -0.08 -16.42 17.03
C THR A 384 0.46 -17.68 16.39
N ARG A 385 1.49 -18.29 16.99
CA ARG A 385 2.01 -19.58 16.54
C ARG A 385 0.95 -20.69 16.40
N ASN A 386 -0.10 -20.66 17.22
CA ASN A 386 -1.10 -21.73 17.26
C ASN A 386 -2.46 -21.31 16.70
N GLN A 387 -2.59 -20.08 16.20
CA GLN A 387 -3.88 -19.53 15.81
C GLN A 387 -3.70 -18.44 14.76
N VAL A 388 -4.48 -18.50 13.68
CA VAL A 388 -4.51 -17.49 12.62
C VAL A 388 -5.43 -16.32 13.00
N ASN A 389 -6.72 -16.60 13.12
CA ASN A 389 -7.74 -15.68 13.60
C ASN A 389 -8.49 -16.30 14.77
N TYR A 390 -9.12 -15.46 15.58
CA TYR A 390 -9.99 -15.93 16.65
C TYR A 390 -11.20 -16.69 16.07
N PRO A 391 -11.70 -17.74 16.76
CA PRO A 391 -12.94 -18.40 16.38
C PRO A 391 -14.11 -17.42 16.18
N GLU A 392 -14.21 -16.42 17.06
CA GLU A 392 -15.28 -15.41 16.96
C GLU A 392 -15.12 -14.51 15.71
N THR A 393 -13.89 -14.28 15.25
CA THR A 393 -13.62 -13.53 14.01
C THR A 393 -14.04 -14.36 12.78
N TYR A 394 -13.80 -15.68 12.80
CA TYR A 394 -14.31 -16.57 11.74
C TYR A 394 -15.84 -16.60 11.69
N ASP A 395 -16.53 -16.60 12.83
CA ASP A 395 -17.99 -16.52 12.87
C ASP A 395 -18.49 -15.25 12.19
N ILE A 396 -17.90 -14.08 12.48
CA ILE A 396 -18.23 -12.80 11.83
C ILE A 396 -18.00 -12.88 10.31
N ILE A 397 -16.86 -13.43 9.88
CA ILE A 397 -16.51 -13.57 8.46
C ILE A 397 -17.53 -14.47 7.75
N PHE A 398 -17.84 -15.63 8.32
CA PHE A 398 -18.77 -16.58 7.72
C PHE A 398 -20.21 -16.07 7.73
N ASP A 399 -20.63 -15.34 8.75
CA ASP A 399 -21.95 -14.71 8.77
C ASP A 399 -22.09 -13.64 7.70
N ARG A 400 -21.06 -12.80 7.51
CA ARG A 400 -21.03 -11.83 6.41
C ARG A 400 -21.08 -12.55 5.06
N LEU A 401 -20.23 -13.55 4.85
CA LEU A 401 -20.18 -14.31 3.60
C LEU A 401 -21.52 -14.98 3.29
N ARG A 402 -22.14 -15.65 4.25
CA ARG A 402 -23.47 -16.28 4.09
C ARG A 402 -24.51 -15.26 3.67
N LYS A 403 -24.58 -14.11 4.37
CA LYS A 403 -25.52 -13.03 4.04
C LYS A 403 -25.36 -12.57 2.59
N GLU A 404 -24.14 -12.29 2.17
CA GLU A 404 -23.85 -11.78 0.83
C GLU A 404 -24.12 -12.81 -0.27
N LEU A 405 -23.80 -14.09 -0.03
CA LEU A 405 -24.11 -15.18 -0.95
C LEU A 405 -25.62 -15.45 -1.03
N ASP A 406 -26.36 -15.37 0.09
CA ASP A 406 -27.80 -15.52 0.10
C ASP A 406 -28.52 -14.35 -0.60
N GLU A 407 -27.98 -13.14 -0.50
CA GLU A 407 -28.42 -11.99 -1.31
C GLU A 407 -28.10 -12.19 -2.80
N ALA A 408 -26.92 -12.70 -3.14
CA ALA A 408 -26.53 -12.99 -4.52
C ALA A 408 -27.39 -14.09 -5.18
N LYS A 409 -27.84 -15.10 -4.42
CA LYS A 409 -28.77 -16.15 -4.91
C LYS A 409 -30.09 -15.57 -5.44
N LYS A 410 -30.58 -14.48 -4.84
CA LYS A 410 -31.84 -13.82 -5.26
C LYS A 410 -31.73 -13.15 -6.62
N THR A 411 -30.51 -12.77 -7.01
CA THR A 411 -30.22 -11.99 -8.23
C THR A 411 -29.43 -12.79 -9.28
N SER A 412 -29.18 -14.09 -9.03
CA SER A 412 -28.36 -15.00 -9.88
C SER A 412 -26.95 -14.48 -10.20
N ALA A 413 -26.40 -13.64 -9.33
CA ALA A 413 -25.22 -12.84 -9.67
C ALA A 413 -23.91 -13.63 -9.57
N VAL A 414 -23.62 -14.30 -8.45
CA VAL A 414 -22.27 -14.84 -8.16
C VAL A 414 -22.14 -16.34 -8.46
N ASN A 415 -21.17 -16.69 -9.31
CA ASN A 415 -20.84 -18.08 -9.69
C ASN A 415 -19.51 -18.56 -9.09
N HIS A 416 -18.61 -17.64 -8.74
CA HIS A 416 -17.27 -17.94 -8.25
C HIS A 416 -17.00 -17.21 -6.94
N LEU A 417 -16.35 -17.90 -5.99
CA LEU A 417 -15.83 -17.31 -4.76
C LEU A 417 -14.31 -17.49 -4.75
N ILE A 418 -13.58 -16.38 -4.70
CA ILE A 418 -12.14 -16.35 -4.48
C ILE A 418 -11.90 -16.15 -2.99
N ILE A 419 -11.14 -17.06 -2.37
CA ILE A 419 -10.72 -16.96 -0.97
C ILE A 419 -9.21 -16.76 -0.96
N LEU A 420 -8.76 -15.67 -0.36
CA LEU A 420 -7.35 -15.32 -0.21
C LEU A 420 -6.96 -15.33 1.27
N LEU A 421 -5.91 -16.10 1.59
CA LEU A 421 -5.20 -16.05 2.86
C LEU A 421 -3.72 -15.82 2.54
N GLY A 422 -3.04 -14.98 3.33
CA GLY A 422 -1.59 -14.78 3.23
C GLY A 422 -0.78 -16.03 3.61
N ILE A 423 -1.40 -16.93 4.37
CA ILE A 423 -0.82 -18.21 4.76
C ILE A 423 -1.44 -19.40 3.99
N PRO A 424 -0.68 -20.48 3.75
CA PRO A 424 -1.21 -21.66 3.07
C PRO A 424 -2.37 -22.33 3.84
N ILE A 425 -3.53 -22.53 3.20
CA ILE A 425 -4.71 -23.22 3.77
C ILE A 425 -4.47 -24.72 3.93
N ALA A 426 -3.75 -25.31 2.98
CA ALA A 426 -3.49 -26.74 2.91
C ALA A 426 -2.07 -26.96 2.39
N TYR A 427 -1.14 -27.22 3.31
CA TYR A 427 0.18 -27.73 2.95
C TYR A 427 0.20 -29.26 3.13
N PRO A 428 0.77 -30.05 2.20
CA PRO A 428 1.12 -31.42 2.52
C PRO A 428 2.10 -31.37 3.70
N ARG A 429 1.74 -31.95 4.85
CA ARG A 429 2.65 -32.02 6.01
C ARG A 429 4.00 -32.56 5.54
N LEU A 430 5.00 -31.70 5.46
CA LEU A 430 6.38 -32.07 5.16
C LEU A 430 7.00 -32.59 6.45
N THR A 431 6.36 -33.61 7.05
CA THR A 431 6.79 -34.30 8.27
C THR A 431 8.25 -34.71 8.20
N TRP A 432 8.78 -34.98 7.01
CA TRP A 432 10.20 -35.28 6.81
C TRP A 432 11.12 -34.06 6.99
N LEU A 433 10.75 -32.86 6.50
CA LEU A 433 11.49 -31.60 6.73
C LEU A 433 11.37 -31.17 8.19
N GLU A 434 10.17 -31.22 8.77
CA GLU A 434 9.95 -30.96 10.20
C GLU A 434 10.81 -31.89 11.06
N ASN A 435 10.86 -33.20 10.77
CA ASN A 435 11.69 -34.17 11.49
C ASN A 435 13.19 -33.92 11.32
N ILE A 436 13.63 -33.45 10.14
CA ILE A 436 15.04 -33.09 9.93
C ILE A 436 15.39 -31.81 10.70
N PHE A 437 14.52 -30.80 10.67
CA PHE A 437 14.76 -29.49 11.30
C PHE A 437 14.56 -29.45 12.81
N THR A 438 13.72 -30.34 13.35
CA THR A 438 13.59 -30.57 14.79
C THR A 438 14.60 -31.58 15.32
N SER A 439 15.38 -32.23 14.44
CA SER A 439 16.41 -33.20 14.83
C SER A 439 17.52 -32.53 15.65
N PRO A 440 18.00 -33.17 16.73
CA PRO A 440 19.20 -32.75 17.46
C PRO A 440 20.44 -32.60 16.56
N LEU A 441 20.45 -33.26 15.40
CA LEU A 441 21.53 -33.23 14.41
C LEU A 441 21.67 -31.87 13.70
N ILE A 442 20.65 -31.01 13.74
CA ILE A 442 20.69 -29.66 13.19
C ILE A 442 21.20 -28.63 14.19
N ALA A 443 21.25 -28.95 15.49
CA ALA A 443 21.78 -28.06 16.51
C ALA A 443 23.24 -27.59 16.27
N PRO A 444 24.18 -28.45 15.79
CA PRO A 444 25.53 -28.02 15.42
C PRO A 444 25.52 -27.06 14.22
N ILE A 445 24.65 -27.27 13.24
CA ILE A 445 24.53 -26.42 12.05
C ILE A 445 23.93 -25.05 12.43
N LYS A 446 22.86 -25.03 13.23
CA LYS A 446 22.30 -23.80 13.82
C LYS A 446 23.32 -23.05 14.66
N PHE A 447 24.13 -23.78 15.46
CA PHE A 447 25.20 -23.18 16.26
C PHE A 447 26.33 -22.60 15.39
N LEU A 448 26.74 -23.30 14.33
CA LEU A 448 27.77 -22.83 13.39
C LEU A 448 27.28 -21.63 12.57
N ASN A 449 26.03 -21.61 12.12
CA ASN A 449 25.46 -20.46 11.43
C ASN A 449 25.39 -19.24 12.38
N LYS A 450 24.85 -19.45 13.59
CA LYS A 450 24.77 -18.40 14.63
C LYS A 450 26.13 -17.84 15.06
N ARG A 451 27.20 -18.65 14.99
CA ARG A 451 28.54 -18.27 15.48
C ARG A 451 29.52 -17.83 14.41
N PHE A 452 29.35 -18.26 13.16
CA PHE A 452 30.31 -18.03 12.08
C PHE A 452 29.68 -17.50 10.77
N GLY A 453 28.36 -17.36 10.68
CA GLY A 453 27.68 -16.83 9.49
C GLY A 453 27.76 -17.73 8.25
N TYR A 454 28.16 -18.99 8.40
CA TYR A 454 28.19 -19.98 7.33
C TYR A 454 26.80 -20.62 7.16
N GLY A 455 25.93 -19.92 6.43
CA GLY A 455 24.56 -20.34 6.13
C GLY A 455 23.69 -19.14 5.79
N GLY A 456 23.98 -18.47 4.67
CA GLY A 456 23.24 -17.29 4.21
C GLY A 456 21.74 -17.53 4.04
N SER A 457 20.94 -16.47 4.14
CA SER A 457 19.49 -16.29 3.79
C SER A 457 18.49 -17.43 3.97
N PHE A 458 18.83 -18.53 4.66
CA PHE A 458 18.01 -19.73 4.80
C PHE A 458 17.44 -19.91 6.22
N PHE A 459 17.87 -19.08 7.18
CA PHE A 459 17.50 -19.21 8.58
C PHE A 459 17.07 -17.87 9.17
N ASN A 460 15.93 -17.87 9.85
CA ASN A 460 15.36 -16.74 10.55
C ASN A 460 16.33 -16.30 11.64
N HIS A 461 16.65 -15.00 11.62
CA HIS A 461 17.65 -14.42 12.48
C HIS A 461 17.24 -14.40 13.97
N PHE A 462 15.95 -14.46 14.28
CA PHE A 462 15.45 -14.27 15.64
C PHE A 462 15.46 -15.55 16.46
N ASP A 463 15.10 -16.68 15.88
CA ASP A 463 15.03 -17.97 16.56
C ASP A 463 15.95 -19.05 15.95
N GLY A 464 16.57 -18.78 14.80
CA GLY A 464 17.45 -19.70 14.09
C GLY A 464 16.71 -20.86 13.42
N ASN A 465 15.40 -20.76 13.21
CA ASN A 465 14.63 -21.69 12.39
C ASN A 465 14.79 -21.36 10.91
N VAL A 466 14.33 -22.23 10.02
CA VAL A 466 14.44 -22.01 8.56
C VAL A 466 13.29 -21.09 8.14
N ASP A 467 13.51 -20.10 7.28
CA ASP A 467 12.45 -19.13 6.87
C ASP A 467 11.22 -19.87 6.30
N LEU A 468 11.46 -20.94 5.53
CA LEU A 468 10.40 -21.84 5.04
C LEU A 468 9.57 -22.48 6.17
N LEU A 469 10.12 -22.70 7.37
CA LEU A 469 9.36 -23.25 8.50
C LEU A 469 8.43 -22.21 9.13
N ASP A 470 8.77 -20.93 9.11
CA ASP A 470 7.86 -19.89 9.62
C ASP A 470 6.62 -19.74 8.72
N ASP A 471 6.79 -20.00 7.41
CA ASP A 471 5.70 -20.14 6.44
C ASP A 471 4.92 -21.46 6.59
N LEU A 472 5.51 -22.49 7.21
CA LEU A 472 4.94 -23.84 7.35
C LEU A 472 4.34 -24.14 8.73
N ASP A 473 4.73 -23.45 9.80
CA ASP A 473 4.24 -23.60 11.18
C ASP A 473 2.79 -23.05 11.34
N GLY A 474 1.94 -23.28 10.34
CA GLY A 474 0.58 -22.75 10.20
C GLY A 474 -0.56 -23.77 10.18
N THR A 475 -0.31 -25.04 10.51
CA THR A 475 -1.39 -26.07 10.64
C THR A 475 -1.69 -26.45 12.08
#